data_AF-K1T4X6-F1
#
_entry.id   AF-K1T4X6-F1
#
_cell.length_a   1.000
_cell.length_b   1.000
_cell.length_c   1.000
_cell.angle_alpha   90.00
_cell.angle_beta   90.00
_cell.angle_gamma   90.00
#
_symmetry.space_group_name_H-M   'P 1'
#
loop_
_entity.id
_entity.type
_entity.pdbx_description
1 polymer ?
#
loop_
_entity_poly.entity_id
_entity_poly.type
_entity_poly.pdbx_seq_one_letter_code
_entity_poly.pdbx_strand_id
1 'polypeptide(L)'
;MEWNNYCVTNAGVAVLKKAIGGKKVTITAAKSGTDTVPESELKEQSVLSGIMRNVTIANATSQPEGYRVTLRVTNTGVKSSYIFKQLGLFATAEDESEVLFAILQSENGETVPDESELYTYDVSLIIAISDTSNIT
;
A
#
# COMPACT_ATOMS: atom_id res chain seq x y z
N MET A 1 1.35 13.75 -7.76
CA MET A 1 0.06 13.11 -7.39
C MET A 1 -0.52 13.63 -6.08
N GLU A 2 -1.84 13.75 -5.98
CA GLU A 2 -2.61 13.95 -4.74
C GLU A 2 -3.42 12.67 -4.45
N TRP A 3 -3.50 12.26 -3.17
CA TRP A 3 -4.32 11.13 -2.74
C TRP A 3 -5.70 11.63 -2.30
N ASN A 4 -6.73 11.37 -3.10
CA ASN A 4 -8.10 11.82 -2.82
C ASN A 4 -8.75 11.01 -1.71
N ASN A 5 -8.52 9.69 -1.69
CA ASN A 5 -9.11 8.79 -0.70
C ASN A 5 -8.06 7.82 -0.19
N TYR A 6 -8.05 7.55 1.11
CA TYR A 6 -7.16 6.56 1.71
C TYR A 6 -7.77 5.99 2.98
N CYS A 7 -7.55 4.71 3.23
CA CYS A 7 -8.00 4.06 4.45
C CYS A 7 -7.19 2.81 4.77
N VAL A 8 -7.21 2.42 6.05
CA VAL A 8 -6.98 1.02 6.43
C VAL A 8 -8.25 0.25 6.06
N THR A 9 -8.12 -0.86 5.35
CA THR A 9 -9.29 -1.67 4.94
C THR A 9 -9.92 -2.34 6.17
N ASN A 10 -11.13 -2.88 6.02
CA ASN A 10 -11.75 -3.68 7.08
C ASN A 10 -10.86 -4.87 7.51
N ALA A 11 -10.17 -5.50 6.56
CA ALA A 11 -9.23 -6.58 6.85
C ALA A 11 -7.96 -6.06 7.55
N GLY A 12 -7.43 -4.91 7.12
CA GLY A 12 -6.30 -4.26 7.80
C GLY A 12 -6.60 -3.84 9.23
N VAL A 13 -7.83 -3.37 9.51
CA VAL A 13 -8.29 -3.08 10.88
C VAL A 13 -8.31 -4.35 11.73
N ALA A 14 -8.71 -5.49 11.17
CA ALA A 14 -8.64 -6.77 11.87
C ALA A 14 -7.20 -7.18 12.19
N VAL A 15 -6.25 -6.94 11.27
CA VAL A 15 -4.81 -7.14 11.50
C VAL A 15 -4.26 -6.21 12.58
N LEU A 16 -4.63 -4.93 12.56
CA LEU A 16 -4.21 -3.96 13.60
C LEU A 16 -4.68 -4.38 15.00
N LYS A 17 -5.92 -4.87 15.13
CA LYS A 17 -6.43 -5.40 16.41
C LYS A 17 -5.58 -6.56 16.94
N LYS A 18 -5.01 -7.38 16.05
CA LYS A 18 -4.11 -8.47 16.42
C LYS A 18 -2.76 -7.95 16.90
N ALA A 19 -2.21 -6.92 16.25
CA ALA A 19 -1.00 -6.24 16.72
C ALA A 19 -1.16 -5.69 18.16
N ILE A 20 -2.30 -5.07 18.45
CA ILE A 20 -2.65 -4.59 19.81
C ILE A 20 -2.76 -5.76 20.80
N GLY A 21 -3.23 -6.93 20.34
CA GLY A 21 -3.28 -8.16 21.12
C GLY A 21 -1.94 -8.88 21.29
N GLY A 22 -0.82 -8.32 20.84
CA GLY A 22 0.51 -8.89 20.98
C GLY A 22 0.97 -9.79 19.82
N LYS A 23 0.16 -9.97 18.78
CA LYS A 23 0.53 -10.77 17.61
C LYS A 23 1.44 -9.99 16.69
N LYS A 24 2.49 -10.63 16.18
CA LYS A 24 3.38 -10.03 15.19
C LYS A 24 2.63 -9.78 13.88
N VAL A 25 2.71 -8.58 13.34
CA VAL A 25 2.22 -8.18 12.03
C VAL A 25 3.41 -7.87 11.13
N THR A 26 3.38 -8.39 9.90
CA THR A 26 4.44 -8.18 8.91
C THR A 26 3.87 -7.52 7.67
N ILE A 27 4.44 -6.41 7.22
CA ILE A 27 4.14 -5.83 5.90
C ILE A 27 4.86 -6.68 4.85
N THR A 28 4.10 -7.35 4.00
CA THR A 28 4.61 -8.40 3.13
C THR A 28 4.82 -7.95 1.69
N ALA A 29 3.99 -7.03 1.21
CA ALA A 29 4.07 -6.53 -0.16
C ALA A 29 3.45 -5.15 -0.31
N ALA A 30 3.80 -4.50 -1.43
CA ALA A 30 3.11 -3.34 -1.93
C ALA A 30 2.77 -3.54 -3.40
N LYS A 31 1.62 -3.03 -3.85
CA LYS A 31 1.20 -3.08 -5.26
C LYS A 31 0.56 -1.76 -5.67
N SER A 32 0.57 -1.47 -6.95
CA SER A 32 -0.20 -0.39 -7.56
C SER A 32 -1.35 -0.95 -8.40
N GLY A 33 -2.40 -0.16 -8.58
CA GLY A 33 -3.55 -0.45 -9.44
C GLY A 33 -3.85 0.73 -10.36
N THR A 34 -4.45 0.47 -11.53
CA THR A 34 -4.71 1.49 -12.56
C THR A 34 -6.06 2.19 -12.42
N ASP A 35 -6.99 1.59 -11.68
CA ASP A 35 -8.37 2.03 -11.64
C ASP A 35 -8.74 2.54 -10.24
N THR A 36 -9.95 3.07 -10.12
CA THR A 36 -10.51 3.58 -8.87
C THR A 36 -11.85 2.93 -8.57
N VAL A 37 -12.24 2.94 -7.29
CA VAL A 37 -13.59 2.61 -6.83
C VAL A 37 -14.25 3.83 -6.18
N PRO A 38 -15.58 3.83 -6.02
CA PRO A 38 -16.25 4.78 -5.14
C PRO A 38 -15.65 4.76 -3.73
N GLU A 39 -15.55 5.94 -3.10
CA GLU A 39 -15.00 6.07 -1.73
C GLU A 39 -15.69 5.13 -0.72
N SER A 40 -17.01 4.95 -0.85
CA SER A 40 -17.81 4.07 0.00
C SER A 40 -17.38 2.59 -0.04
N GLU A 41 -16.78 2.15 -1.14
CA GLU A 41 -16.35 0.77 -1.38
C GLU A 41 -14.87 0.55 -1.04
N LEU A 42 -14.09 1.63 -0.85
CA LEU A 42 -12.64 1.57 -0.73
C LEU A 42 -12.17 0.69 0.45
N LYS A 43 -12.86 0.78 1.59
CA LYS A 43 -12.56 -0.01 2.79
C LYS A 43 -12.87 -1.50 2.67
N GLU A 44 -13.70 -1.89 1.70
CA GLU A 44 -14.16 -3.27 1.48
C GLU A 44 -13.27 -4.02 0.48
N GLN A 45 -12.39 -3.32 -0.22
CA GLN A 45 -11.48 -3.94 -1.18
C GLN A 45 -10.56 -4.97 -0.49
N SER A 46 -10.45 -6.13 -1.12
CA SER A 46 -9.49 -7.18 -0.77
C SER A 46 -8.30 -7.26 -1.74
N VAL A 47 -8.43 -6.62 -2.90
CA VAL A 47 -7.43 -6.51 -3.98
C VAL A 47 -7.50 -5.10 -4.56
N LEU A 48 -6.49 -4.68 -5.31
CA LEU A 48 -6.54 -3.38 -6.00
C LEU A 48 -7.35 -3.50 -7.29
N SER A 49 -7.85 -2.36 -7.76
CA SER A 49 -8.65 -2.26 -8.98
C SER A 49 -7.79 -2.08 -10.23
N GLY A 50 -8.20 -2.69 -11.34
CA GLY A 50 -7.51 -2.61 -12.62
C GLY A 50 -6.28 -3.51 -12.70
N ILE A 51 -5.29 -3.09 -13.50
CA ILE A 51 -4.06 -3.84 -13.71
C ILE A 51 -3.13 -3.64 -12.51
N MET A 52 -2.82 -4.73 -11.82
CA MET A 52 -1.92 -4.71 -10.67
C MET A 52 -0.45 -4.82 -11.08
N ARG A 53 0.41 -4.04 -10.43
CA ARG A 53 1.87 -4.14 -10.57
C ARG A 53 2.53 -4.14 -9.20
N ASN A 54 3.65 -4.83 -9.08
CA ASN A 54 4.42 -4.85 -7.85
C ASN A 54 5.07 -3.49 -7.60
N VAL A 55 5.13 -3.10 -6.33
CA VAL A 55 5.81 -1.90 -5.85
C VAL A 55 6.87 -2.32 -4.84
N THR A 56 8.03 -1.68 -4.91
CA THR A 56 9.14 -2.01 -4.01
C THR A 56 8.90 -1.39 -2.63
N ILE A 57 9.06 -2.14 -1.56
CA ILE A 57 9.20 -1.57 -0.21
C ILE A 57 10.66 -1.16 -0.06
N ALA A 58 10.94 0.13 -0.20
CA ALA A 58 12.29 0.68 -0.14
C ALA A 58 12.81 0.81 1.29
N ASN A 59 11.92 1.08 2.25
CA ASN A 59 12.24 1.14 3.67
C ASN A 59 10.99 0.87 4.51
N ALA A 60 11.16 0.28 5.69
CA ALA A 60 10.10 0.09 6.68
C ALA A 60 10.71 0.22 8.08
N THR A 61 10.18 1.13 8.90
CA THR A 61 10.81 1.49 10.17
C THR A 61 9.80 2.03 11.18
N SER A 62 10.00 1.68 12.46
CA SER A 62 9.25 2.29 13.56
C SER A 62 9.65 3.75 13.76
N GLN A 63 8.67 4.61 14.01
CA GLN A 63 8.81 6.02 14.35
C GLN A 63 7.90 6.36 15.55
N PRO A 64 8.14 7.46 16.28
CA PRO A 64 7.26 7.88 17.39
C PRO A 64 5.79 8.04 16.99
N GLU A 65 5.53 8.43 15.75
CA GLU A 65 4.18 8.61 15.19
C GLU A 65 3.52 7.34 14.64
N GLY A 66 4.24 6.21 14.59
CA GLY A 66 3.75 4.94 14.07
C GLY A 66 4.78 4.20 13.20
N TYR A 67 4.31 3.31 12.32
CA TYR A 67 5.18 2.54 11.43
C TYR A 67 5.28 3.22 10.07
N ARG A 68 6.46 3.71 9.70
CA ARG A 68 6.71 4.37 8.42
C ARG A 68 7.13 3.34 7.38
N VAL A 69 6.45 3.33 6.25
CA VAL A 69 6.82 2.52 5.07
C VAL A 69 7.08 3.47 3.91
N THR A 70 8.23 3.33 3.26
CA THR A 70 8.56 4.02 2.01
C THR A 70 8.47 3.02 0.87
N LEU A 71 7.62 3.35 -0.08
CA LEU A 71 7.34 2.58 -1.27
C LEU A 71 7.97 3.25 -2.48
N ARG A 72 8.48 2.45 -3.41
CA ARG A 72 9.09 2.90 -4.66
C ARG A 72 8.43 2.23 -5.85
N VAL A 73 7.77 3.04 -6.66
CA VAL A 73 7.25 2.66 -7.96
C VAL A 73 8.37 2.88 -8.99
N THR A 74 8.67 1.84 -9.77
CA THR A 74 9.58 1.93 -10.92
C THR A 74 8.84 1.48 -12.17
N ASN A 75 9.41 1.81 -13.34
CA ASN A 75 8.89 1.39 -14.63
C ASN A 75 9.56 0.12 -15.18
N THR A 76 10.26 -0.65 -14.35
CA THR A 76 10.92 -1.88 -14.79
C THR A 76 9.89 -2.89 -15.35
N GLY A 77 10.08 -3.34 -16.60
CA GLY A 77 9.15 -4.27 -17.26
C GLY A 77 7.84 -3.62 -17.74
N VAL A 78 7.76 -2.29 -17.77
CA VAL A 78 6.61 -1.56 -18.31
C VAL A 78 6.80 -1.37 -19.82
N LYS A 79 5.99 -2.07 -20.62
CA LYS A 79 6.07 -2.05 -22.09
C LYS A 79 5.37 -0.87 -22.76
N SER A 80 4.40 -0.28 -22.06
CA SER A 80 3.61 0.86 -22.50
C SER A 80 3.29 1.68 -21.28
N SER A 81 3.35 3.00 -21.41
CA SER A 81 2.98 3.92 -20.35
C SER A 81 1.58 3.63 -19.82
N TYR A 82 1.39 3.88 -18.53
CA TYR A 82 0.13 3.70 -17.84
C TYR A 82 -0.03 4.72 -16.73
N ILE A 83 -1.24 4.88 -16.24
CA ILE A 83 -1.55 5.73 -15.09
C ILE A 83 -1.82 4.82 -13.91
N PHE A 84 -1.03 4.91 -12.84
CA PHE A 84 -1.41 4.27 -11.59
C PHE A 84 -2.26 5.21 -10.76
N LYS A 85 -3.32 4.67 -10.17
CA LYS A 85 -4.32 5.40 -9.41
C LYS A 85 -4.46 4.88 -7.99
N GLN A 86 -4.11 3.63 -7.74
CA GLN A 86 -4.14 3.02 -6.41
C GLN A 86 -2.76 2.56 -5.96
N LEU A 87 -2.56 2.58 -4.65
CA LEU A 87 -1.42 2.02 -3.96
C LEU A 87 -1.92 1.21 -2.77
N GLY A 88 -1.57 -0.07 -2.73
CA GLY A 88 -1.98 -1.01 -1.68
C GLY A 88 -0.78 -1.52 -0.91
N LEU A 89 -0.91 -1.54 0.41
CA LEU A 89 -0.04 -2.30 1.31
C LEU A 89 -0.70 -3.60 1.69
N PHE A 90 0.08 -4.67 1.72
CA PHE A 90 -0.36 -5.99 2.13
C PHE A 90 0.36 -6.38 3.41
N ALA A 91 -0.35 -7.08 4.29
CA ALA A 91 0.20 -7.54 5.55
C ALA A 91 -0.41 -8.87 5.98
N THR A 92 0.32 -9.58 6.83
CA THR A 92 -0.19 -10.74 7.58
C THR A 92 0.01 -10.55 9.08
N ALA A 93 -0.81 -11.21 9.89
CA ALA A 93 -0.60 -11.37 11.32
C ALA A 93 -0.11 -12.80 11.59
N GLU A 94 1.15 -12.94 12.02
CA GLU A 94 1.83 -14.22 12.23
C GLU A 94 1.76 -15.11 10.98
N ASP A 95 1.26 -16.33 11.12
CA ASP A 95 1.16 -17.33 10.04
C ASP A 95 -0.22 -17.30 9.34
N GLU A 96 -0.98 -16.21 9.48
CA GLU A 96 -2.26 -16.06 8.83
C GLU A 96 -2.14 -15.67 7.34
N SER A 97 -3.27 -15.63 6.65
CA SER A 97 -3.32 -15.20 5.24
C SER A 97 -2.99 -13.71 5.11
N GLU A 98 -2.22 -13.38 4.07
CA GLU A 98 -2.00 -12.00 3.65
C GLU A 98 -3.32 -11.34 3.25
N VAL A 99 -3.49 -10.08 3.65
CA VAL A 99 -4.64 -9.25 3.29
C VAL A 99 -4.19 -7.91 2.74
N LEU A 100 -5.04 -7.27 1.92
CA LEU A 100 -4.89 -5.85 1.60
C LEU A 100 -5.11 -5.05 2.88
N PHE A 101 -4.03 -4.53 3.45
CA PHE A 101 -3.98 -3.89 4.75
C PHE A 101 -4.44 -2.43 4.68
N ALA A 102 -3.82 -1.65 3.79
CA ALA A 102 -4.16 -0.24 3.58
C ALA A 102 -4.16 0.06 2.10
N ILE A 103 -4.99 1.04 1.72
CA ILE A 103 -5.15 1.45 0.33
C ILE A 103 -5.21 2.98 0.25
N LEU A 104 -4.51 3.53 -0.74
CA LEU A 104 -4.55 4.93 -1.14
C LEU A 104 -5.02 5.00 -2.59
N GLN A 105 -5.82 6.00 -2.92
CA GLN A 105 -6.42 6.20 -4.22
C GLN A 105 -6.36 7.67 -4.64
N SER A 106 -5.98 7.89 -5.90
CA SER A 106 -6.02 9.18 -6.59
C SER A 106 -6.93 9.08 -7.81
N GLU A 107 -7.77 10.08 -7.98
CA GLU A 107 -8.67 10.19 -9.14
C GLU A 107 -7.88 10.45 -10.44
N ASN A 108 -6.90 11.35 -10.34
CA ASN A 108 -6.06 11.77 -11.47
C ASN A 108 -4.93 10.78 -11.76
N GLY A 109 -4.42 10.12 -10.74
CA GLY A 109 -3.31 9.18 -10.92
C GLY A 109 -1.95 9.86 -11.08
N GLU A 110 -0.96 9.04 -11.42
CA GLU A 110 0.38 9.47 -11.82
C GLU A 110 0.83 8.63 -13.01
N THR A 111 1.40 9.28 -14.02
CA THR A 111 1.85 8.61 -15.25
C THR A 111 3.18 7.93 -15.00
N VAL A 112 3.22 6.62 -15.26
CA VAL A 112 4.44 5.83 -15.30
C VAL A 112 4.76 5.57 -16.77
N PRO A 113 5.90 6.07 -17.29
CA PRO A 113 6.32 5.83 -18.66
C PRO A 113 6.69 4.34 -18.85
N ASP A 114 6.88 3.95 -20.11
CA ASP A 114 7.52 2.66 -20.39
C ASP A 114 9.00 2.66 -19.97
N GLU A 115 9.61 1.49 -20.00
CA GLU A 115 10.97 1.25 -19.50
C GLU A 115 12.10 1.88 -20.35
N SER A 116 11.78 2.55 -21.46
CA SER A 116 12.78 3.27 -22.27
C SER A 116 13.29 4.55 -21.61
N GLU A 117 12.58 5.07 -20.60
CA GLU A 117 12.96 6.24 -19.82
C GLU A 117 13.29 5.85 -18.37
N LEU A 118 14.11 6.63 -17.67
CA LEU A 118 14.34 6.39 -16.23
C LEU A 118 13.18 6.98 -15.43
N TYR A 119 12.50 6.15 -14.64
CA TYR A 119 11.41 6.59 -13.78
C TYR A 119 11.48 5.97 -12.39
N THR A 120 11.34 6.81 -11.38
CA THR A 120 11.12 6.40 -9.99
C THR A 120 10.14 7.37 -9.32
N TYR A 121 9.22 6.83 -8.54
CA TYR A 121 8.30 7.62 -7.73
C TYR A 121 8.21 7.03 -6.33
N ASP A 122 8.62 7.82 -5.34
CA ASP A 122 8.66 7.40 -3.93
C ASP A 122 7.44 7.93 -3.18
N VAL A 123 6.78 7.04 -2.44
CA VAL A 123 5.64 7.36 -1.58
C VAL A 123 5.98 6.92 -0.17
N SER A 124 5.98 7.86 0.78
CA SER A 124 6.13 7.52 2.20
C SER A 124 4.78 7.66 2.90
N LEU A 125 4.42 6.64 3.66
CA LEU A 125 3.20 6.58 4.43
C LEU A 125 3.52 6.18 5.87
N ILE A 126 2.68 6.64 6.79
CA ILE A 126 2.81 6.36 8.22
C ILE A 126 1.53 5.68 8.68
N ILE A 127 1.68 4.44 9.14
CA ILE A 127 0.60 3.70 9.80
C ILE A 127 0.63 4.11 11.27
N ALA A 128 -0.27 5.03 11.64
CA ALA A 128 -0.37 5.51 13.02
C ALA A 128 -0.89 4.40 13.93
N ILE A 129 -0.03 3.95 14.84
CA ILE A 129 -0.35 2.97 15.88
C ILE A 129 0.48 3.29 17.12
N SER A 130 -0.14 3.19 18.29
CA SER A 130 0.49 3.57 19.56
C SER A 130 1.63 2.65 19.99
N ASP A 131 1.65 1.42 19.49
CA ASP A 131 2.69 0.44 19.75
C ASP A 131 3.07 -0.27 18.45
N THR A 132 4.28 0.00 17.97
CA THR A 132 4.82 -0.60 16.75
C THR A 132 5.72 -1.81 17.03
N SER A 133 5.89 -2.23 18.29
CA SER A 133 6.78 -3.33 18.68
C SER A 133 6.46 -4.65 17.98
N ASN A 134 5.19 -4.83 17.63
CA ASN A 134 4.69 -6.01 16.93
C ASN A 134 4.62 -5.83 15.40
N ILE A 135 5.03 -4.70 14.82
CA ILE A 135 4.98 -4.47 13.38
C ILE A 135 6.39 -4.50 12.78
N THR A 136 6.57 -5.29 11.73
CA THR A 136 7.84 -5.41 10.97
C THR A 136 7.63 -5.31 9.47
#